data_AF-A0A2E1H5I0-F1
#
_entry.id   AF-A0A2E1H5I0-F1
#
_cell.length_a   1.000
_cell.length_b   1.000
_cell.length_c   1.000
_cell.angle_alpha   90.00
_cell.angle_beta   90.00
_cell.angle_gamma   90.00
#
_symmetry.space_group_name_H-M   'P 1'
#
loop_
_entity.id
_entity.type
_entity.pdbx_description
1 polymer ?
#
loop_
_entity_poly.entity_id
_entity_poly.type
_entity_poly.pdbx_seq_one_letter_code
_entity_poly.pdbx_strand_id
1 'polypeptide(L)'
;MTLLEIMIALLLLGILSTFVINVVDSVVGLWQQGERRGRGDLIYASVAERLQSDLRAVHLGSRGWMIVDDYIARPAAEGVAEWRLPRMRFLASGSSLAAGDSSGNQAIEIMWIAIPERALGPRFAKLVRVAQIEGAAVSLTEGGSVLATARGENATTIVDGVLDLRFVFDGSSTSFAADAYSGINFPSSLELQIERISGNARKQPPRLDEAIGVETATTVLRGTGPLKMPGMALVGNEWVGVSGIFPRIKFRSRAERSTIASSHDQRTMVYFPTAYASQHIFLNQGRRVVQ
;
A
#
# COMPACT_ATOMS: atom_id res chain seq x y z
N MET A 1 -16.31 40.81 -50.22
CA MET A 1 -15.80 40.66 -48.84
C MET A 1 -15.22 41.98 -48.39
N THR A 2 -15.74 42.52 -47.30
CA THR A 2 -15.23 43.75 -46.68
C THR A 2 -14.16 43.41 -45.64
N LEU A 3 -13.23 44.34 -45.39
CA LEU A 3 -12.13 44.15 -44.43
C LEU A 3 -12.66 43.81 -43.02
N LEU A 4 -13.84 44.33 -42.67
CA LEU A 4 -14.57 44.03 -41.44
C LEU A 4 -14.98 42.55 -41.34
N GLU A 5 -15.48 41.94 -42.41
CA GLU A 5 -15.86 40.51 -42.43
C GLU A 5 -14.65 39.59 -42.22
N ILE A 6 -13.51 39.92 -42.83
CA ILE A 6 -12.26 39.17 -42.65
C ILE A 6 -11.80 39.27 -41.18
N MET A 7 -11.90 40.46 -40.58
CA MET A 7 -11.51 40.68 -39.19
C MET A 7 -12.41 39.90 -38.22
N ILE A 8 -13.73 39.90 -38.45
CA ILE A 8 -14.69 39.13 -37.65
C ILE A 8 -14.46 37.63 -37.81
N ALA A 9 -14.22 37.16 -39.04
CA ALA A 9 -13.93 35.75 -39.31
C ALA A 9 -12.66 35.27 -38.58
N LEU A 10 -11.59 36.07 -38.57
CA LEU A 10 -10.36 35.76 -37.85
C LEU A 10 -10.55 35.76 -36.33
N LEU A 11 -11.35 36.69 -35.79
CA LEU A 11 -11.68 36.72 -34.36
C LEU A 11 -12.47 35.48 -33.95
N LEU A 12 -13.49 35.10 -34.73
CA LEU A 12 -14.28 33.89 -34.49
C LEU A 12 -13.42 32.62 -34.58
N LEU A 13 -12.49 32.56 -35.55
CA LEU A 13 -11.55 31.45 -35.67
C LEU A 13 -10.64 31.34 -34.44
N GLY A 14 -10.16 32.46 -33.90
CA GLY A 14 -9.35 32.48 -32.67
C GLY A 14 -10.10 32.01 -31.44
N ILE A 15 -11.36 32.45 -31.28
CA ILE A 15 -12.25 32.00 -30.20
C ILE A 15 -12.57 30.50 -30.33
N LEU A 16 -12.86 30.05 -31.55
CA LEU A 16 -13.13 28.63 -31.81
C LEU A 16 -11.90 27.77 -31.53
N SER A 17 -10.70 28.22 -31.93
CA SER A 17 -9.45 27.50 -31.71
C SER A 17 -9.14 27.37 -30.21
N THR A 18 -9.30 28.44 -29.44
CA THR A 18 -9.12 28.39 -27.98
C THR A 18 -10.16 27.51 -27.29
N PHE A 19 -11.41 27.53 -27.74
CA PHE A 19 -12.44 26.62 -27.26
C PHE A 19 -12.07 25.15 -27.53
N VAL A 20 -11.66 24.82 -28.77
CA VAL A 20 -11.26 23.46 -29.14
C VAL A 20 -10.07 22.98 -28.32
N ILE A 21 -9.04 23.83 -28.14
CA ILE A 21 -7.87 23.50 -27.31
C ILE A 21 -8.30 23.19 -25.87
N ASN A 22 -9.13 24.05 -25.27
CA ASN A 22 -9.61 23.84 -23.90
C ASN A 22 -10.44 22.56 -23.74
N VAL A 23 -11.27 22.22 -24.74
CA VAL A 23 -12.05 20.97 -24.74
C VAL A 23 -11.13 19.76 -24.88
N VAL A 24 -10.16 19.79 -25.79
CA VAL A 24 -9.18 18.71 -25.97
C VAL A 24 -8.38 18.49 -24.69
N ASP A 25 -7.86 19.55 -24.07
CA ASP A 25 -7.12 19.47 -22.81
C ASP A 25 -7.97 18.90 -21.68
N SER A 26 -9.24 19.29 -21.61
CA SER A 26 -10.20 18.75 -20.63
C SER A 26 -10.45 17.26 -20.83
N VAL A 27 -10.73 16.83 -22.06
CA VAL A 27 -10.98 15.41 -22.40
C VAL A 27 -9.74 14.57 -22.16
N VAL A 28 -8.56 15.04 -22.56
CA VAL A 28 -7.29 14.36 -22.30
C VAL A 28 -7.03 14.25 -20.80
N GLY A 29 -7.32 15.30 -20.03
CA GLY A 29 -7.23 15.30 -18.57
C GLY A 29 -8.13 14.24 -17.94
N LEU A 30 -9.39 14.17 -18.35
CA LEU A 30 -10.35 13.16 -17.89
C LEU A 30 -9.93 11.74 -18.25
N TRP A 31 -9.42 11.53 -19.47
CA TRP A 31 -8.96 10.23 -19.92
C TRP A 31 -7.72 9.77 -19.14
N GLN A 32 -6.71 10.63 -18.99
CA GLN A 32 -5.53 10.33 -18.16
C GLN A 32 -5.91 10.06 -16.70
N GLN A 33 -6.94 10.74 -16.19
CA GLN A 33 -7.47 10.52 -14.86
C GLN A 33 -8.20 9.16 -14.74
N GLY A 34 -8.96 8.77 -15.76
CA GLY A 34 -9.61 7.46 -15.87
C GLY A 34 -8.59 6.32 -15.92
N GLU A 35 -7.57 6.46 -16.78
CA GLU A 35 -6.51 5.46 -16.95
C GLU A 35 -5.70 5.25 -15.65
N ARG A 36 -5.42 6.34 -14.92
CA ARG A 36 -4.74 6.26 -13.62
C ARG A 36 -5.54 5.47 -12.59
N ARG A 37 -6.87 5.65 -12.55
CA ARG A 37 -7.75 4.88 -11.66
C ARG A 37 -7.79 3.41 -12.10
N GLY A 38 -8.08 3.17 -13.39
CA GLY A 38 -8.16 1.81 -13.94
C GLY A 38 -6.88 1.01 -13.71
N ARG A 39 -5.70 1.59 -13.97
CA ARG A 39 -4.42 0.93 -13.69
C ARG A 39 -4.17 0.70 -12.19
N GLY A 40 -4.58 1.64 -11.34
CA GLY A 40 -4.50 1.51 -9.88
C GLY A 40 -5.30 0.29 -9.40
N ASP A 41 -6.55 0.19 -9.84
CA ASP A 41 -7.49 -0.87 -9.50
C ASP A 41 -7.03 -2.23 -10.02
N LEU A 42 -6.53 -2.31 -11.27
CA LEU A 42 -6.00 -3.55 -11.85
C LEU A 42 -4.78 -4.08 -11.10
N ILE A 43 -3.86 -3.19 -10.70
CA ILE A 43 -2.70 -3.59 -9.87
C ILE A 43 -3.18 -4.10 -8.52
N TYR A 44 -4.17 -3.45 -7.89
CA TYR A 44 -4.67 -3.93 -6.60
C TYR A 44 -5.40 -5.28 -6.73
N ALA A 45 -6.21 -5.46 -7.77
CA ALA A 45 -6.87 -6.72 -8.05
C ALA A 45 -5.86 -7.87 -8.21
N SER A 46 -4.74 -7.64 -8.91
CA SER A 46 -3.71 -8.68 -9.03
C SER A 46 -3.01 -9.00 -7.71
N VAL A 47 -2.83 -8.00 -6.82
CA VAL A 47 -2.34 -8.23 -5.44
C VAL A 47 -3.32 -9.11 -4.68
N ALA A 48 -4.60 -8.77 -4.69
CA ALA A 48 -5.65 -9.49 -3.96
C ALA A 48 -5.78 -10.94 -4.46
N GLU A 49 -5.79 -11.16 -5.77
CA GLU A 49 -5.84 -12.51 -6.36
C GLU A 49 -4.61 -13.35 -6.00
N ARG A 50 -3.41 -12.76 -6.05
CA ARG A 50 -2.19 -13.47 -5.69
C ARG A 50 -2.19 -13.84 -4.21
N LEU A 51 -2.63 -12.94 -3.33
CA LEU A 51 -2.76 -13.22 -1.90
C LEU A 51 -3.80 -14.32 -1.65
N GLN A 52 -4.98 -14.23 -2.27
CA GLN A 52 -6.02 -15.26 -2.13
C GLN A 52 -5.53 -16.64 -2.59
N SER A 53 -4.76 -16.69 -3.68
CA SER A 53 -4.15 -17.93 -4.18
C SER A 53 -3.18 -18.53 -3.16
N ASP A 54 -2.35 -17.71 -2.52
CA ASP A 54 -1.39 -18.21 -1.51
C ASP A 54 -2.11 -18.66 -0.22
N LEU A 55 -3.14 -17.92 0.22
CA LEU A 55 -3.93 -18.29 1.41
C LEU A 55 -4.71 -19.59 1.21
N ARG A 56 -5.14 -19.88 -0.02
CA ARG A 56 -5.73 -21.19 -0.36
C ARG A 56 -4.71 -22.33 -0.28
N ALA A 57 -3.42 -22.04 -0.37
CA ALA A 57 -2.38 -23.04 -0.26
C ALA A 57 -1.90 -23.26 1.19
N VAL A 58 -2.43 -22.54 2.19
CA VAL A 58 -2.03 -22.69 3.60
C VAL A 58 -2.15 -24.16 4.03
N HIS A 59 -1.09 -24.68 4.64
CA HIS A 59 -1.03 -26.05 5.07
C HIS A 59 -1.91 -26.26 6.32
N LEU A 60 -3.08 -26.89 6.17
CA LEU A 60 -4.06 -27.06 7.26
C LEU A 60 -3.79 -28.27 8.19
N GLY A 61 -2.84 -29.14 7.85
CA GLY A 61 -2.46 -30.29 8.69
C GLY A 61 -1.70 -29.89 9.96
N SER A 62 -1.30 -30.89 10.76
CA SER A 62 -0.59 -30.67 12.04
C SER A 62 0.72 -29.89 11.88
N ARG A 63 1.49 -30.11 10.80
CA ARG A 63 2.71 -29.35 10.46
C ARG A 63 2.51 -27.87 10.11
N GLY A 64 1.28 -27.47 9.79
CA GLY A 64 0.99 -26.11 9.35
C GLY A 64 1.35 -25.06 10.39
N TRP A 65 1.96 -23.96 9.96
CA TRP A 65 2.25 -22.81 10.81
C TRP A 65 1.92 -21.50 10.10
N MET A 66 1.62 -20.47 10.88
CA MET A 66 1.37 -19.11 10.40
C MET A 66 1.78 -18.10 11.46
N ILE A 67 2.49 -17.06 11.06
CA ILE A 67 2.93 -15.97 11.92
C ILE A 67 2.66 -14.66 11.21
N VAL A 68 1.92 -13.78 11.87
CA VAL A 68 1.69 -12.40 11.45
C VAL A 68 2.10 -11.49 12.58
N ASP A 69 3.10 -10.68 12.29
CA ASP A 69 3.74 -9.79 13.24
C ASP A 69 4.27 -8.56 12.53
N ASP A 70 4.72 -7.60 13.33
CA ASP A 70 5.45 -6.44 12.84
C ASP A 70 6.94 -6.59 13.12
N TYR A 71 7.76 -6.00 12.26
CA TYR A 71 9.19 -5.85 12.50
C TYR A 71 9.60 -4.39 12.46
N ILE A 72 10.72 -4.08 13.13
CA ILE A 72 11.28 -2.72 13.16
C ILE A 72 12.02 -2.46 11.85
N ALA A 73 11.42 -1.68 10.96
CA ALA A 73 11.99 -1.34 9.66
C ALA A 73 12.98 -0.18 9.74
N ARG A 74 12.70 0.79 10.61
CA ARG A 74 13.64 1.84 11.03
C ARG A 74 13.47 2.08 12.54
N PRO A 75 14.56 2.11 13.32
CA PRO A 75 14.48 2.38 14.75
C PRO A 75 14.05 3.83 15.00
N ALA A 76 13.59 4.10 16.23
CA ALA A 76 13.35 5.47 16.65
C ALA A 76 14.66 6.30 16.63
N ALA A 77 14.54 7.56 16.26
CA ALA A 77 15.60 8.56 16.31
C ALA A 77 15.04 9.87 16.86
N GLU A 78 15.90 10.87 17.09
CA GLU A 78 15.45 12.18 17.59
C GLU A 78 14.41 12.79 16.63
N GLY A 79 13.22 13.09 17.17
CA GLY A 79 12.10 13.65 16.39
C GLY A 79 11.44 12.69 15.38
N VAL A 80 11.82 11.42 15.34
CA VAL A 80 11.28 10.42 14.40
C VAL A 80 10.88 9.15 15.15
N ALA A 81 9.60 8.80 15.12
CA ALA A 81 9.11 7.56 15.71
C ALA A 81 9.76 6.33 15.07
N GLU A 82 9.76 5.23 15.80
CA GLU A 82 10.01 3.91 15.25
C GLU A 82 9.05 3.63 14.08
N TRP A 83 9.56 3.03 13.00
CA TRP A 83 8.73 2.62 11.88
C TRP A 83 8.65 1.10 11.85
N ARG A 84 7.49 0.59 12.27
CA ARG A 84 7.14 -0.83 12.18
C ARG A 84 6.43 -1.12 10.86
N LEU A 85 6.74 -2.27 10.28
CA LEU A 85 6.10 -2.76 9.06
C LEU A 85 5.62 -4.19 9.28
N PRO A 86 4.43 -4.54 8.75
CA PRO A 86 3.87 -5.86 8.95
C PRO A 86 4.49 -6.89 8.01
N ARG A 87 4.46 -8.13 8.46
CA ARG A 87 4.76 -9.31 7.67
C ARG A 87 3.84 -10.45 8.05
N MET A 88 3.39 -11.20 7.05
CA MET A 88 2.66 -12.44 7.20
C MET A 88 3.48 -13.56 6.59
N ARG A 89 3.61 -14.66 7.32
CA ARG A 89 4.44 -15.81 6.97
C ARG A 89 3.67 -17.08 7.27
N PHE A 90 3.74 -18.07 6.40
CA PHE A 90 3.08 -19.36 6.63
C PHE A 90 3.67 -20.48 5.80
N LEU A 91 3.40 -21.70 6.24
CA LEU A 91 3.66 -22.90 5.47
C LEU A 91 2.54 -23.15 4.46
N ALA A 92 2.91 -23.33 3.20
CA ALA A 92 2.00 -23.69 2.13
C ALA A 92 2.25 -25.12 1.63
N SER A 93 1.17 -25.83 1.31
CA SER A 93 1.22 -27.08 0.57
C SER A 93 1.59 -26.79 -0.89
N GLY A 94 2.69 -27.36 -1.39
CA GLY A 94 3.12 -27.16 -2.77
C GLY A 94 2.02 -27.50 -3.79
N SER A 95 2.00 -26.81 -4.93
CA SER A 95 0.95 -26.90 -5.96
C SER A 95 0.85 -28.27 -6.68
N SER A 96 1.66 -29.26 -6.31
CA SER A 96 1.69 -30.62 -6.89
C SER A 96 1.32 -31.74 -5.90
N LEU A 97 0.90 -31.44 -4.67
CA LEU A 97 0.63 -32.47 -3.68
C LEU A 97 -0.85 -32.80 -3.57
N ALA A 98 -1.16 -34.10 -3.54
CA ALA A 98 -2.48 -34.59 -3.18
C ALA A 98 -2.87 -34.07 -1.79
N ALA A 99 -4.16 -33.90 -1.54
CA ALA A 99 -4.74 -33.46 -0.26
C ALA A 99 -4.36 -34.32 0.98
N GLY A 100 -3.49 -35.33 0.79
CA GLY A 100 -3.01 -36.28 1.78
C GLY A 100 -1.48 -36.35 1.96
N ASP A 101 -0.67 -35.41 1.46
CA ASP A 101 0.73 -35.28 1.94
C ASP A 101 0.77 -34.66 3.34
N SER A 102 0.28 -35.39 4.34
CA SER A 102 0.37 -35.00 5.75
C SER A 102 1.81 -34.98 6.26
N SER A 103 2.74 -35.59 5.52
CA SER A 103 4.15 -35.59 5.84
C SER A 103 4.85 -34.30 5.46
N GLY A 104 4.35 -33.49 4.52
CA GLY A 104 4.83 -32.13 4.23
C GLY A 104 6.25 -32.05 3.66
N ASN A 105 6.74 -33.09 2.98
CA ASN A 105 8.14 -33.16 2.52
C ASN A 105 8.46 -32.27 1.30
N GLN A 106 7.45 -31.62 0.71
CA GLN A 106 7.58 -30.65 -0.39
C GLN A 106 6.79 -29.37 -0.10
N ALA A 107 6.89 -28.86 1.13
CA ALA A 107 6.22 -27.62 1.53
C ALA A 107 6.98 -26.37 1.04
N ILE A 108 6.24 -25.29 0.86
CA ILE A 108 6.76 -23.98 0.46
C ILE A 108 6.50 -23.01 1.61
N GLU A 109 7.54 -22.32 2.07
CA GLU A 109 7.35 -21.20 2.97
C GLU A 109 7.02 -19.96 2.15
N ILE A 110 5.89 -19.33 2.45
CA ILE A 110 5.44 -18.10 1.81
C ILE A 110 5.52 -16.96 2.82
N MET A 111 6.02 -15.81 2.37
CA MET A 111 6.00 -14.58 3.14
C MET A 111 5.54 -13.40 2.31
N TRP A 112 4.63 -12.63 2.89
CA TRP A 112 4.23 -11.30 2.43
C TRP A 112 4.77 -10.27 3.42
N ILE A 113 5.62 -9.37 2.95
CA ILE A 113 6.32 -8.40 3.80
C ILE A 113 6.37 -7.03 3.15
N ALA A 114 6.07 -5.98 3.91
CA ALA A 114 6.41 -4.62 3.51
C ALA A 114 7.87 -4.35 3.83
N ILE A 115 8.65 -3.85 2.87
CA ILE A 115 10.03 -3.40 3.11
C ILE A 115 10.23 -1.95 2.67
N PRO A 116 11.05 -1.15 3.37
CA PRO A 116 11.35 0.21 2.94
C PRO A 116 11.95 0.23 1.54
N GLU A 117 11.48 1.15 0.69
CA GLU A 117 12.04 1.34 -0.65
C GLU A 117 13.39 2.06 -0.61
N ARG A 118 13.62 2.84 0.45
CA ARG A 118 14.83 3.63 0.67
C ARG A 118 15.25 3.54 2.13
N ALA A 119 16.54 3.70 2.39
CA ALA A 119 17.07 3.79 3.75
C ALA A 119 16.65 5.10 4.44
N LEU A 120 16.69 6.21 3.69
CA LEU A 120 16.36 7.56 4.17
C LEU A 120 15.26 8.19 3.31
N GLY A 121 14.57 9.17 3.90
CA GLY A 121 13.47 9.90 3.26
C GLY A 121 12.09 9.38 3.66
N PRO A 122 11.05 9.70 2.86
CA PRO A 122 9.67 9.38 3.18
C PRO A 122 9.46 7.90 3.51
N ARG A 123 8.46 7.62 4.35
CA ARG A 123 8.05 6.28 4.77
C ARG A 123 7.34 5.51 3.64
N PHE A 124 8.04 5.30 2.52
CA PHE A 124 7.58 4.44 1.42
C PHE A 124 8.12 3.03 1.58
N ALA A 125 7.20 2.08 1.55
CA ALA A 125 7.48 0.67 1.46
C ALA A 125 7.06 0.11 0.10
N LYS A 126 7.59 -1.08 -0.21
CA LYS A 126 7.06 -1.95 -1.25
C LYS A 126 6.60 -3.25 -0.60
N LEU A 127 5.49 -3.80 -1.07
CA LEU A 127 5.00 -5.11 -0.68
C LEU A 127 5.73 -6.16 -1.52
N VAL A 128 6.35 -7.11 -0.84
CA VAL A 128 7.16 -8.17 -1.43
C VAL A 128 6.58 -9.52 -1.02
N ARG A 129 6.55 -10.44 -1.98
CA ARG A 129 6.23 -11.84 -1.76
C ARG A 129 7.51 -12.66 -1.91
N VAL A 130 7.82 -13.47 -0.91
CA VAL A 130 8.87 -14.48 -0.96
C VAL A 130 8.21 -15.85 -1.00
N ALA A 131 8.72 -16.74 -1.83
CA ALA A 131 8.41 -18.16 -1.77
C ALA A 131 9.71 -18.97 -1.85
N GLN A 132 9.91 -19.87 -0.89
CA GLN A 132 11.07 -20.75 -0.87
C GLN A 132 10.65 -22.16 -0.48
N ILE A 133 11.39 -23.15 -0.96
CA ILE A 133 11.21 -24.54 -0.54
C ILE A 133 11.61 -24.64 0.94
N GLU A 134 10.79 -25.33 1.74
CA GLU A 134 11.08 -25.56 3.16
C GLU A 134 12.47 -26.23 3.32
N GLY A 135 13.31 -25.69 4.18
CA GLY A 135 14.67 -26.19 4.43
C GLY A 135 15.73 -25.84 3.38
N ALA A 136 15.38 -25.16 2.27
CA ALA A 136 16.35 -24.73 1.27
C ALA A 136 17.23 -23.54 1.74
N ALA A 137 16.75 -22.80 2.73
CA ALA A 137 17.46 -21.68 3.37
C ALA A 137 17.02 -21.58 4.84
N VAL A 138 17.44 -20.51 5.53
CA VAL A 138 16.92 -20.21 6.87
C VAL A 138 15.41 -20.09 6.82
N SER A 139 14.71 -20.80 7.73
CA SER A 139 13.26 -20.82 7.77
C SER A 139 12.70 -19.42 7.94
N LEU A 140 11.59 -19.13 7.25
CA LEU A 140 10.89 -17.86 7.39
C LEU A 140 10.30 -17.69 8.81
N THR A 141 10.19 -18.74 9.63
CA THR A 141 9.80 -18.60 11.04
C THR A 141 10.82 -17.79 11.85
N GLU A 142 12.10 -17.85 11.49
CA GLU A 142 13.19 -17.18 12.18
C GLU A 142 13.25 -15.68 11.84
N GLY A 143 13.07 -14.82 12.84
CA GLY A 143 12.90 -13.38 12.61
C GLY A 143 14.14 -12.63 12.04
N GLY A 144 15.34 -13.17 12.25
CA GLY A 144 16.62 -12.47 11.97
C GLY A 144 17.05 -12.43 10.50
N SER A 145 16.65 -13.40 9.68
CA SER A 145 17.04 -13.52 8.26
C SER A 145 16.01 -12.96 7.28
N VAL A 146 14.78 -12.72 7.75
CA VAL A 146 13.61 -12.36 6.95
C VAL A 146 13.85 -11.19 5.98
N LEU A 147 14.56 -10.15 6.41
CA LEU A 147 14.84 -8.99 5.55
C LEU A 147 15.87 -9.27 4.46
N ALA A 148 16.85 -10.12 4.74
CA ALA A 148 17.82 -10.55 3.74
C ALA A 148 17.11 -11.39 2.68
N THR A 149 16.26 -12.34 3.08
CA THR A 149 15.47 -13.17 2.18
C THR A 149 14.51 -12.34 1.33
N ALA A 150 13.84 -11.34 1.92
CA ALA A 150 12.95 -10.42 1.20
C ALA A 150 13.67 -9.50 0.18
N ARG A 151 15.00 -9.43 0.24
CA ARG A 151 15.84 -8.68 -0.71
C ARG A 151 16.61 -9.60 -1.67
N GLY A 152 16.51 -10.92 -1.49
CA GLY A 152 17.19 -11.92 -2.30
C GLY A 152 16.43 -12.28 -3.59
N GLU A 153 16.94 -13.28 -4.30
CA GLU A 153 16.47 -13.69 -5.63
C GLU A 153 15.06 -14.30 -5.62
N ASN A 154 14.66 -14.95 -4.52
CA ASN A 154 13.35 -15.57 -4.36
C ASN A 154 12.21 -14.57 -4.02
N ALA A 155 12.52 -13.28 -4.01
CA ALA A 155 11.60 -12.21 -3.65
C ALA A 155 11.01 -11.54 -4.89
N THR A 156 9.68 -11.53 -5.00
CA THR A 156 8.93 -10.82 -6.04
C THR A 156 8.33 -9.55 -5.45
N THR A 157 8.64 -8.39 -6.04
CA THR A 157 7.95 -7.14 -5.67
C THR A 157 6.54 -7.18 -6.26
N ILE A 158 5.52 -7.10 -5.39
CA ILE A 158 4.10 -7.16 -5.77
C ILE A 158 3.56 -5.78 -6.08
N VAL A 159 3.81 -4.80 -5.20
CA VAL A 159 3.41 -3.41 -5.41
C VAL A 159 4.37 -2.46 -4.69
N ASP A 160 4.57 -1.28 -5.26
CA ASP A 160 5.44 -0.23 -4.75
C ASP A 160 4.63 0.99 -4.27
N GLY A 161 5.32 1.97 -3.67
CA GLY A 161 4.70 3.20 -3.19
C GLY A 161 3.66 2.97 -2.08
N VAL A 162 3.80 1.90 -1.30
CA VAL A 162 2.94 1.59 -0.16
C VAL A 162 3.31 2.52 0.99
N LEU A 163 2.31 3.20 1.53
CA LEU A 163 2.42 4.14 2.64
C LEU A 163 1.91 3.53 3.95
N ASP A 164 0.83 2.76 3.88
CA ASP A 164 0.27 1.97 4.99
C ASP A 164 -0.11 0.59 4.47
N LEU A 165 0.18 -0.45 5.26
CA LEU A 165 -0.19 -1.83 4.98
C LEU A 165 -0.68 -2.43 6.28
N ARG A 166 -1.82 -3.14 6.24
CA ARG A 166 -2.33 -3.90 7.37
C ARG A 166 -2.90 -5.23 6.91
N PHE A 167 -2.60 -6.26 7.70
CA PHE A 167 -3.27 -7.56 7.66
C PHE A 167 -4.21 -7.59 8.85
N VAL A 168 -5.52 -7.67 8.62
CA VAL A 168 -6.53 -7.67 9.68
C VAL A 168 -7.26 -9.01 9.69
N PHE A 169 -7.17 -9.75 10.78
CA PHE A 169 -7.80 -11.05 10.97
C PHE A 169 -9.09 -10.93 11.77
N ASP A 170 -10.07 -11.72 11.34
CA ASP A 170 -11.35 -11.91 12.04
C ASP A 170 -11.97 -10.59 12.51
N GLY A 171 -11.81 -9.54 11.69
CA GLY A 171 -12.38 -8.21 11.85
C GLY A 171 -11.60 -7.22 12.72
N SER A 172 -10.57 -7.62 13.47
CA SER A 172 -9.85 -6.66 14.33
C SER A 172 -8.39 -6.96 14.66
N SER A 173 -7.91 -8.20 14.60
CA SER A 173 -6.54 -8.52 15.03
C SER A 173 -5.52 -8.21 13.95
N THR A 174 -4.39 -7.58 14.30
CA THR A 174 -3.27 -7.35 13.37
C THR A 174 -2.07 -8.27 13.63
N SER A 175 -2.19 -9.17 14.60
CA SER A 175 -1.18 -10.17 14.91
C SER A 175 -1.81 -11.54 15.10
N PHE A 176 -1.03 -12.57 14.78
CA PHE A 176 -1.44 -13.96 14.93
C PHE A 176 -0.20 -14.84 14.96
N ALA A 177 -0.21 -15.90 15.77
CA ALA A 177 0.85 -16.90 15.75
C ALA A 177 0.24 -18.27 16.03
N ALA A 178 0.51 -19.22 15.14
CA ALA A 178 0.27 -20.63 15.35
C ALA A 178 1.48 -21.40 14.85
N ASP A 179 2.20 -22.03 15.78
CA ASP A 179 3.34 -22.88 15.47
C ASP A 179 2.88 -24.22 14.88
N ALA A 180 3.83 -24.92 14.27
CA ALA A 180 3.62 -26.30 13.84
C ALA A 180 3.24 -27.15 15.06
N TYR A 181 2.28 -28.07 14.86
CA TYR A 181 1.76 -29.00 15.86
C TYR A 181 1.07 -28.36 17.07
N SER A 182 0.86 -27.04 17.09
CA SER A 182 0.20 -26.34 18.20
C SER A 182 -1.27 -26.69 18.40
N GLY A 183 -1.93 -27.24 17.37
CA GLY A 183 -3.38 -27.50 17.37
C GLY A 183 -4.24 -26.23 17.26
N ILE A 184 -3.64 -25.04 17.23
CA ILE A 184 -4.34 -23.77 17.13
C ILE A 184 -4.87 -23.59 15.69
N ASN A 185 -6.17 -23.37 15.55
CA ASN A 185 -6.78 -23.07 14.24
C ASN A 185 -6.27 -21.73 13.68
N PHE A 186 -6.19 -21.63 12.36
CA PHE A 186 -5.88 -20.38 11.68
C PHE A 186 -7.08 -19.43 11.69
N PRO A 187 -6.88 -18.14 11.42
CA PRO A 187 -7.97 -17.18 11.26
C PRO A 187 -8.97 -17.64 10.19
N SER A 188 -10.23 -17.26 10.37
CA SER A 188 -11.28 -17.60 9.40
C SER A 188 -11.24 -16.69 8.17
N SER A 189 -10.80 -15.45 8.37
CA SER A 189 -10.70 -14.45 7.33
C SER A 189 -9.50 -13.52 7.55
N LEU A 190 -9.02 -12.95 6.44
CA LEU A 190 -8.00 -11.91 6.41
C LEU A 190 -8.50 -10.77 5.53
N GLU A 191 -8.45 -9.54 6.02
CA GLU A 191 -8.57 -8.34 5.22
C GLU A 191 -7.19 -7.74 4.96
N LEU A 192 -6.87 -7.54 3.67
CA LEU A 192 -5.67 -6.81 3.24
C LEU A 192 -6.03 -5.35 3.00
N GLN A 193 -5.49 -4.45 3.81
CA GLN A 193 -5.63 -3.00 3.64
C GLN A 193 -4.32 -2.40 3.14
N ILE A 194 -4.37 -1.68 2.01
CA ILE A 194 -3.21 -0.98 1.42
C ILE A 194 -3.57 0.47 1.15
N GLU A 195 -2.77 1.38 1.67
CA GLU A 195 -2.74 2.76 1.20
C GLU A 195 -1.48 2.99 0.39
N ARG A 196 -1.63 3.38 -0.88
CA ARG A 196 -0.51 3.56 -1.80
C ARG A 196 -0.59 4.85 -2.59
N ILE A 197 0.57 5.31 -3.03
CA ILE A 197 0.72 6.41 -3.98
C ILE A 197 1.46 5.91 -5.22
N SER A 198 1.01 6.35 -6.40
CA SER A 198 1.58 5.90 -7.68
C SER A 198 1.80 7.05 -8.66
N GLY A 199 2.57 6.77 -9.71
CA GLY A 199 2.76 7.70 -10.83
C GLY A 199 3.31 9.07 -10.44
N ASN A 200 2.77 10.12 -11.07
CA ASN A 200 3.25 11.49 -10.86
C ASN A 200 3.03 12.00 -9.44
N ALA A 201 2.00 11.56 -8.73
CA ALA A 201 1.76 11.98 -7.34
C ALA A 201 2.92 11.56 -6.41
N ARG A 202 3.63 10.48 -6.76
CA ARG A 202 4.84 10.03 -6.04
C ARG A 202 6.10 10.81 -6.45
N LYS A 203 6.20 11.24 -7.72
CA LYS A 203 7.37 11.96 -8.25
C LYS A 203 7.32 13.47 -7.98
N GLN A 204 6.13 14.04 -8.04
CA GLN A 204 5.86 15.47 -7.90
C GLN A 204 4.62 15.66 -6.99
N PRO A 205 4.74 15.31 -5.70
CA PRO A 205 3.65 15.50 -4.74
C PRO A 205 3.33 16.99 -4.55
N PRO A 206 2.09 17.33 -4.15
CA PRO A 206 1.76 18.63 -3.63
C PRO A 206 2.69 19.07 -2.51
N ARG A 207 2.81 20.38 -2.34
CA ARG A 207 3.67 20.98 -1.32
C ARG A 207 2.91 22.03 -0.52
N LEU A 208 3.26 22.17 0.75
CA LEU A 208 2.74 23.24 1.59
C LEU A 208 3.07 24.62 1.00
N ASP A 209 2.07 25.50 0.92
CA ASP A 209 2.27 26.89 0.50
C ASP A 209 2.82 27.76 1.64
N GLU A 210 2.56 27.39 2.90
CA GLU A 210 3.07 28.05 4.09
C GLU A 210 3.54 27.02 5.13
N ALA A 211 4.37 27.43 6.08
CA ALA A 211 4.76 26.55 7.18
C ALA A 211 3.57 26.27 8.09
N ILE A 212 3.45 25.05 8.57
CA ILE A 212 2.44 24.65 9.56
C ILE A 212 3.12 24.25 10.87
N GLY A 213 2.58 24.74 11.98
CA GLY A 213 3.03 24.36 13.31
C GLY A 213 2.57 22.96 13.70
N VAL A 214 2.56 22.67 15.01
CA VAL A 214 2.12 21.38 15.57
C VAL A 214 0.59 21.33 15.76
N GLU A 215 -0.08 22.49 15.72
CA GLU A 215 -1.53 22.59 15.86
C GLU A 215 -2.29 22.29 14.55
N THR A 216 -3.61 22.18 14.63
CA THR A 216 -4.49 22.05 13.46
C THR A 216 -4.52 23.35 12.68
N ALA A 217 -4.28 23.29 11.37
CA ALA A 217 -4.23 24.46 10.50
C ALA A 217 -5.03 24.22 9.21
N THR A 218 -5.51 25.31 8.63
CA THR A 218 -6.01 25.31 7.24
C THR A 218 -4.95 25.98 6.38
N THR A 219 -4.52 25.31 5.31
CA THR A 219 -3.50 25.82 4.42
C THR A 219 -3.85 25.58 2.96
N VAL A 220 -3.11 26.24 2.07
CA VAL A 220 -3.15 26.02 0.63
C VAL A 220 -1.99 25.10 0.24
N LEU A 221 -2.25 24.17 -0.68
CA LEU A 221 -1.24 23.30 -1.26
C LEU A 221 -0.98 23.69 -2.71
N ARG A 222 0.30 23.70 -3.10
CA ARG A 222 0.72 23.89 -4.50
C ARG A 222 0.99 22.55 -5.17
N GLY A 223 0.54 22.38 -6.41
CA GLY A 223 0.82 21.20 -7.23
C GLY A 223 -0.43 20.50 -7.70
N THR A 224 -0.31 19.20 -7.99
CA THR A 224 -1.43 18.38 -8.51
C THR A 224 -2.14 17.67 -7.37
N GLY A 225 -3.39 18.05 -7.10
CA GLY A 225 -4.21 17.44 -6.06
C GLY A 225 -4.58 15.97 -6.34
N PRO A 226 -5.04 15.24 -5.30
CA PRO A 226 -5.52 13.88 -5.48
C PRO A 226 -6.86 13.86 -6.23
N LEU A 227 -7.15 12.74 -6.90
CA LEU A 227 -8.40 12.58 -7.65
C LEU A 227 -9.65 12.50 -6.75
N LYS A 228 -9.45 12.06 -5.51
CA LYS A 228 -10.44 12.01 -4.44
C LYS A 228 -9.66 12.33 -3.16
N MET A 229 -10.16 13.28 -2.37
CA MET A 229 -9.52 13.62 -1.11
C MET A 229 -9.60 12.42 -0.14
N PRO A 230 -8.47 11.88 0.33
CA PRO A 230 -8.46 10.88 1.39
C PRO A 230 -8.72 11.55 2.75
N GLY A 231 -9.01 10.74 3.78
CA GLY A 231 -9.11 11.22 5.17
C GLY A 231 -7.75 11.40 5.86
N MET A 232 -6.69 10.87 5.27
CA MET A 232 -5.33 10.85 5.81
C MET A 232 -4.32 11.28 4.74
N ALA A 233 -3.26 11.95 5.14
CA ALA A 233 -2.12 12.29 4.29
C ALA A 233 -0.81 12.09 5.05
N LEU A 234 0.27 11.79 4.32
CA LEU A 234 1.63 11.80 4.87
C LEU A 234 2.27 13.17 4.57
N VAL A 235 2.55 13.96 5.61
CA VAL A 235 3.24 15.25 5.52
C VAL A 235 4.65 15.06 6.04
N GLY A 236 5.66 15.14 5.17
CA GLY A 236 7.02 14.73 5.53
C GLY A 236 7.07 13.26 5.96
N ASN A 237 7.20 13.01 7.27
CA ASN A 237 7.15 11.67 7.89
C ASN A 237 5.99 11.49 8.88
N GLU A 238 5.08 12.47 8.97
CA GLU A 238 3.95 12.47 9.90
C GLU A 238 2.66 12.08 9.18
N TRP A 239 1.89 11.17 9.77
CA TRP A 239 0.53 10.89 9.34
C TRP A 239 -0.42 11.90 9.96
N VAL A 240 -1.17 12.58 9.10
CA VAL A 240 -2.04 13.70 9.47
C VAL A 240 -3.43 13.46 8.91
N GLY A 241 -4.45 13.61 9.75
CA GLY A 241 -5.85 13.62 9.33
C GLY A 241 -6.16 14.88 8.53
N VAL A 242 -6.74 14.72 7.35
CA VAL A 242 -7.01 15.81 6.40
C VAL A 242 -8.48 15.87 5.99
N SER A 243 -8.92 17.07 5.61
CA SER A 243 -10.24 17.32 5.06
C SER A 243 -10.26 18.58 4.20
N GLY A 244 -11.37 18.84 3.51
CA GLY A 244 -11.53 20.01 2.66
C GLY A 244 -11.45 19.63 1.19
N ILE A 245 -11.15 20.62 0.35
CA ILE A 245 -11.14 20.48 -1.12
C ILE A 245 -9.84 21.09 -1.62
N PHE A 246 -9.08 20.32 -2.39
CA PHE A 246 -7.84 20.80 -2.98
C PHE A 246 -8.09 22.08 -3.82
N PRO A 247 -7.24 23.13 -3.69
CA PRO A 247 -5.95 23.16 -2.98
C PRO A 247 -6.04 23.52 -1.48
N ARG A 248 -7.20 23.88 -0.93
CA ARG A 248 -7.34 24.32 0.45
C ARG A 248 -7.68 23.17 1.39
N ILE A 249 -6.70 22.74 2.18
CA ILE A 249 -6.78 21.56 3.05
C ILE A 249 -6.77 21.98 4.52
N LYS A 250 -7.64 21.35 5.33
CA LYS A 250 -7.65 21.48 6.78
C LYS A 250 -7.05 20.23 7.42
N PHE A 251 -5.97 20.40 8.17
CA PHE A 251 -5.35 19.38 9.01
C PHE A 251 -6.11 19.29 10.34
N ARG A 252 -6.58 18.09 10.71
CA ARG A 252 -7.49 17.86 11.84
C ARG A 252 -6.85 17.10 12.99
N SER A 253 -6.13 16.02 12.69
CA SER A 253 -5.46 15.20 13.68
C SER A 253 -3.99 15.02 13.31
N ARG A 254 -3.13 14.97 14.31
CA ARG A 254 -1.66 14.99 14.21
C ARG A 254 -1.11 13.72 14.82
N ALA A 255 0.11 13.34 14.46
CA ALA A 255 0.80 12.16 15.02
C ALA A 255 0.02 10.84 14.88
N GLU A 256 -0.74 10.66 13.80
CA GLU A 256 -1.51 9.43 13.60
C GLU A 256 -0.59 8.24 13.26
N ARG A 257 -1.10 7.01 13.37
CA ARG A 257 -0.40 5.78 12.92
C ARG A 257 1.05 5.69 13.41
N SER A 258 1.25 5.93 14.70
CA SER A 258 2.55 5.86 15.37
C SER A 258 3.61 6.76 14.71
N THR A 259 3.20 7.98 14.35
CA THR A 259 4.11 9.07 13.97
C THR A 259 4.22 10.09 15.10
N ILE A 260 5.14 11.06 14.98
CA ILE A 260 5.33 12.13 15.96
C ILE A 260 4.87 13.44 15.31
N ALA A 261 4.14 14.25 16.07
CA ALA A 261 3.72 15.56 15.59
C ALA A 261 4.94 16.48 15.47
N SER A 262 5.13 17.10 14.30
CA SER A 262 6.24 18.01 14.05
C SER A 262 5.78 19.29 13.35
N SER A 263 6.51 20.39 13.50
CA SER A 263 6.36 21.52 12.59
C SER A 263 6.84 21.12 11.19
N HIS A 264 6.17 21.62 10.15
CA HIS A 264 6.56 21.38 8.76
C HIS A 264 6.77 22.71 8.05
N ASP A 265 7.93 22.86 7.44
CA ASP A 265 8.29 24.08 6.73
C ASP A 265 7.50 24.26 5.44
N GLN A 266 7.52 25.49 4.92
CA GLN A 266 7.04 25.77 3.57
C GLN A 266 7.67 24.79 2.58
N ARG A 267 6.91 24.37 1.57
CA ARG A 267 7.30 23.42 0.53
C ARG A 267 7.47 21.96 0.98
N THR A 268 7.18 21.63 2.24
CA THR A 268 7.12 20.23 2.69
C THR A 268 6.18 19.42 1.80
N MET A 269 6.60 18.23 1.41
CA MET A 269 5.83 17.36 0.51
C MET A 269 4.64 16.73 1.26
N VAL A 270 3.49 16.71 0.59
CA VAL A 270 2.25 16.12 1.09
C VAL A 270 1.81 15.01 0.15
N TYR A 271 1.73 13.80 0.68
CA TYR A 271 1.33 12.62 -0.07
C TYR A 271 -0.10 12.20 0.30
N PHE A 272 -0.96 12.12 -0.72
CA PHE A 272 -2.34 11.70 -0.59
C PHE A 272 -2.49 10.27 -1.11
N PRO A 273 -2.54 9.26 -0.22
CA PRO A 273 -2.69 7.88 -0.65
C PRO A 273 -4.07 7.61 -1.24
N THR A 274 -4.14 6.59 -2.08
CA THR A 274 -5.39 5.89 -2.41
C THR A 274 -5.47 4.63 -1.56
N ALA A 275 -6.60 4.46 -0.87
CA ALA A 275 -6.86 3.30 -0.02
C ALA A 275 -7.56 2.19 -0.80
N TYR A 276 -7.12 0.96 -0.56
CA TYR A 276 -7.66 -0.26 -1.13
C TYR A 276 -7.83 -1.30 -0.03
N ALA A 277 -8.93 -2.04 -0.06
CA ALA A 277 -9.23 -3.11 0.89
C ALA A 277 -9.83 -4.31 0.16
N SER A 278 -9.49 -5.52 0.60
CA SER A 278 -10.02 -6.77 0.06
C SER A 278 -10.09 -7.81 1.18
N GLN A 279 -11.18 -8.57 1.17
CA GLN A 279 -11.42 -9.63 2.14
C GLN A 279 -11.10 -10.98 1.51
N HIS A 280 -10.37 -11.79 2.27
CA HIS A 280 -9.93 -13.12 1.90
C HIS A 280 -10.43 -14.14 2.91
N ILE A 281 -10.90 -15.28 2.40
CA ILE A 281 -11.41 -16.37 3.23
C ILE A 281 -10.43 -17.52 3.16
N PHE A 282 -10.09 -18.07 4.32
CA PHE A 282 -9.26 -19.26 4.43
C PHE A 282 -10.06 -20.50 4.05
N LEU A 283 -9.39 -21.49 3.44
CA LEU A 283 -9.99 -22.81 3.26
C LEU A 283 -10.43 -23.38 4.61
N ASN A 284 -11.56 -24.08 4.63
CA ASN A 284 -12.16 -24.64 5.84
C ASN A 284 -12.35 -23.60 6.97
N GLN A 285 -12.48 -22.31 6.64
CA GLN A 285 -12.57 -21.22 7.61
C GLN A 285 -11.42 -21.24 8.63
N GLY A 286 -10.21 -21.62 8.20
CA GLY A 286 -9.01 -21.68 9.04
C GLY A 286 -8.93 -22.91 9.96
N ARG A 287 -9.95 -23.78 9.97
CA ARG A 287 -9.94 -25.00 10.79
C ARG A 287 -8.91 -25.99 10.26
N ARG A 288 -8.07 -26.50 11.17
CA ARG A 288 -7.12 -27.56 10.86
C ARG A 288 -7.83 -28.86 10.48
N VAL A 289 -7.21 -29.63 9.60
CA VAL A 289 -7.64 -30.99 9.29
C VAL A 289 -6.96 -31.91 10.29
N VAL A 290 -7.74 -32.39 11.27
CA VAL A 290 -7.29 -33.42 12.20
C VAL A 290 -7.29 -34.75 11.43
N GLN A 291 -6.12 -35.36 11.28
CA GLN A 291 -5.99 -36.76 10.89
C GLN A 291 -5.95 -37.64 12.13
#